data_AF-A0A084J7C3-F1
#
_entry.id   AF-A0A084J7C3-F1
#
_cell.length_a   1.000
_cell.length_b   1.000
_cell.length_c   1.000
_cell.angle_alpha   90.00
_cell.angle_beta   90.00
_cell.angle_gamma   90.00
#
_symmetry.space_group_name_H-M   'P 1'
#
loop_
_entity.id
_entity.type
_entity.pdbx_description
1 polymer ?
#
loop_
_entity_poly.entity_id
_entity_poly.type
_entity_poly.pdbx_seq_one_letter_code
_entity_poly.pdbx_strand_id
1 'polypeptide(L)'
;MAELHKTILQNWIINVPNYKEFLKCNIVNSPVANSKKREEVLQMLDKLKDGNTLCHGDFHPGNILISDGHTMAIDFMNVCHGDFLYDVARTVFLVEYTPVSIEVEDREMLLRFKKTLADLYLVQMNVTREMIQDYLAVIIVARAGECPEE
;
A
#
# COMPACT_ATOMS: atom_id res chain seq x y z
N MET A 1 11.12 10.57 -0.13
CA MET A 1 10.14 9.47 0.08
C MET A 1 10.76 8.11 -0.15
N ALA A 2 11.19 7.74 -1.37
CA ALA A 2 11.74 6.40 -1.65
C ALA A 2 12.92 6.02 -0.74
N GLU A 3 13.91 6.91 -0.59
CA GLU A 3 15.06 6.67 0.32
C GLU A 3 14.61 6.44 1.77
N LEU A 4 13.70 7.27 2.29
CA LEU A 4 13.13 7.07 3.61
C LEU A 4 12.43 5.70 3.72
N HIS A 5 11.64 5.30 2.72
CA HIS A 5 11.00 3.99 2.73
C HIS A 5 12.01 2.84 2.70
N LYS A 6 13.08 2.93 1.90
CA LYS A 6 14.17 1.95 1.91
C LYS A 6 14.79 1.80 3.29
N THR A 7 14.98 2.91 4.03
CA THR A 7 15.52 2.82 5.39
C THR A 7 14.59 2.03 6.33
N ILE A 8 13.27 2.10 6.16
CA ILE A 8 12.31 1.29 6.92
C ILE A 8 12.44 -0.18 6.50
N LEU A 9 12.36 -0.47 5.20
CA LEU A 9 12.34 -1.82 4.61
C LEU A 9 13.66 -2.59 4.76
N GLN A 10 14.74 -1.95 5.20
CA GLN A 10 15.99 -2.62 5.57
C GLN A 10 15.94 -3.33 6.92
N ASN A 11 14.91 -3.05 7.73
CA ASN A 11 14.75 -3.62 9.08
C ASN A 11 13.81 -4.82 9.07
N TRP A 12 13.99 -5.71 10.04
CA TRP A 12 13.23 -6.95 10.19
C TRP A 12 12.52 -6.97 11.55
N ILE A 13 11.33 -7.59 11.61
CA ILE A 13 10.52 -7.66 12.82
C ILE A 13 9.65 -8.93 12.80
N ILE A 14 9.37 -9.51 13.98
CA ILE A 14 8.63 -10.79 14.11
C ILE A 14 7.57 -10.79 15.23
N ASN A 15 7.37 -9.66 15.93
CA ASN A 15 6.42 -9.53 17.06
C ASN A 15 5.35 -8.46 16.79
N VAL A 16 4.91 -8.37 15.55
CA VAL A 16 3.83 -7.49 15.08
C VAL A 16 2.90 -8.30 14.19
N PRO A 17 1.71 -7.82 13.82
CA PRO A 17 0.81 -8.55 12.92
C PRO A 17 1.45 -8.88 11.57
N ASN A 18 0.99 -9.96 10.93
CA ASN A 18 1.39 -10.31 9.57
C ASN A 18 0.55 -9.51 8.56
N TYR A 19 1.17 -8.98 7.50
CA TYR A 19 0.45 -8.21 6.48
C TYR A 19 -0.72 -8.99 5.83
N LYS A 20 -0.58 -10.31 5.67
CA LYS A 20 -1.63 -11.16 5.10
C LYS A 20 -2.83 -11.27 6.02
N GLU A 21 -2.63 -11.29 7.34
CA GLU A 21 -3.73 -11.35 8.31
C GLU A 21 -4.56 -10.06 8.22
N PHE A 22 -3.90 -8.90 8.14
CA PHE A 22 -4.55 -7.62 7.91
C PHE A 22 -5.38 -7.63 6.62
N LEU A 23 -4.77 -8.03 5.49
CA LEU A 23 -5.47 -8.08 4.21
C LEU A 23 -6.66 -9.04 4.25
N LYS A 24 -6.48 -10.23 4.83
CA LYS A 24 -7.53 -11.25 4.96
C LYS A 24 -8.74 -10.73 5.73
N CYS A 25 -8.51 -10.10 6.88
CA CYS A 25 -9.58 -9.51 7.70
C CYS A 25 -10.41 -8.50 6.89
N ASN A 26 -9.74 -7.60 6.16
CA ASN A 26 -10.41 -6.57 5.38
C ASN A 26 -11.09 -7.12 4.10
N ILE A 27 -10.53 -8.16 3.46
CA ILE A 27 -11.19 -8.83 2.31
C ILE A 27 -12.49 -9.52 2.73
N VAL A 28 -12.51 -10.16 3.91
CA VAL A 28 -13.71 -10.82 4.43
C VAL A 28 -14.81 -9.82 4.74
N ASN A 29 -14.45 -8.65 5.27
CA ASN A 29 -15.37 -7.58 5.62
C ASN A 29 -15.73 -6.66 4.43
N SER A 30 -15.10 -6.86 3.26
CA SER A 30 -15.29 -6.02 2.08
C SER A 30 -16.73 -6.13 1.53
N PRO A 31 -17.47 -5.00 1.41
CA PRO A 31 -18.84 -4.98 0.91
C PRO A 31 -18.93 -5.16 -0.61
N VAL A 32 -17.84 -4.86 -1.34
CA VAL A 32 -17.79 -4.92 -2.80
C VAL A 32 -17.52 -6.33 -3.36
N ALA A 33 -17.08 -7.27 -2.51
CA ALA A 33 -16.75 -8.62 -2.93
C ALA A 33 -17.91 -9.59 -2.66
N ASN A 34 -18.52 -10.12 -3.73
CA ASN A 34 -19.39 -11.30 -3.61
C ASN A 34 -18.58 -12.54 -3.20
N SER A 35 -19.25 -13.62 -2.79
CA SER A 35 -18.61 -14.83 -2.27
C SER A 35 -17.56 -15.42 -3.22
N LYS A 36 -17.84 -15.45 -4.52
CA LYS A 36 -16.91 -15.97 -5.53
C LYS A 36 -15.68 -15.08 -5.67
N LYS A 37 -15.86 -13.76 -5.80
CA LYS A 37 -14.74 -12.82 -5.93
C LYS A 37 -13.87 -12.81 -4.68
N ARG A 38 -14.49 -12.89 -3.50
CA ARG A 38 -13.78 -12.99 -2.22
C ARG A 38 -12.87 -14.21 -2.18
N GLU A 39 -13.39 -15.37 -2.54
CA GLU A 39 -12.62 -16.61 -2.58
C GLU A 39 -11.44 -16.51 -3.57
N GLU A 40 -11.66 -15.96 -4.76
CA GLU A 40 -10.59 -15.74 -5.75
C GLU A 40 -9.48 -14.85 -5.19
N VAL A 41 -9.82 -13.75 -4.51
CA VAL A 41 -8.83 -12.84 -3.93
C VAL A 41 -8.10 -13.45 -2.74
N LEU A 42 -8.77 -14.25 -1.90
CA LEU A 42 -8.12 -14.98 -0.82
C LEU A 42 -7.11 -16.00 -1.37
N GLN A 43 -7.43 -16.69 -2.45
CA GLN A 43 -6.48 -17.59 -3.13
C GLN A 43 -5.29 -16.84 -3.76
N MET A 44 -5.48 -15.59 -4.20
CA MET A 44 -4.37 -14.73 -4.63
C MET A 44 -3.50 -14.33 -3.44
N LEU A 45 -4.12 -13.92 -2.33
CA LEU A 45 -3.42 -13.55 -1.09
C LEU A 45 -2.53 -14.70 -0.56
N ASP A 46 -3.03 -15.93 -0.58
CA ASP A 46 -2.28 -17.10 -0.13
C ASP A 46 -1.01 -17.35 -0.95
N LYS A 47 -1.01 -16.95 -2.24
CA LYS A 47 0.13 -17.09 -3.16
C LYS A 47 1.16 -15.97 -3.05
N LEU A 48 0.82 -14.84 -2.41
CA LEU A 48 1.79 -13.76 -2.19
C LEU A 48 2.93 -14.23 -1.28
N LYS A 49 4.10 -13.59 -1.37
CA LYS A 49 5.28 -14.04 -0.60
C LYS A 49 5.12 -13.71 0.88
N ASP A 50 5.52 -14.64 1.73
CA ASP A 50 5.75 -14.33 3.15
C ASP A 50 7.04 -13.54 3.33
N GLY A 51 7.22 -12.94 4.50
CA GLY A 51 8.44 -12.24 4.85
C GLY A 51 8.38 -11.66 6.26
N ASN A 52 9.54 -11.18 6.72
CA ASN A 52 9.71 -10.58 8.05
C ASN A 52 10.25 -9.14 7.95
N THR A 53 10.14 -8.52 6.78
CA THR A 53 10.50 -7.11 6.59
C THR A 53 9.58 -6.25 7.44
N LEU A 54 10.12 -5.24 8.13
CA LEU A 54 9.33 -4.21 8.78
C LEU A 54 8.62 -3.41 7.71
N CYS A 55 7.30 -3.58 7.63
CA CYS A 55 6.43 -2.80 6.77
C CYS A 55 5.72 -1.74 7.63
N HIS A 56 5.66 -0.51 7.13
CA HIS A 56 4.90 0.58 7.71
C HIS A 56 3.40 0.36 7.57
N GLY A 57 2.95 -0.21 6.44
CA GLY A 57 1.55 -0.54 6.17
C GLY A 57 0.64 0.64 5.79
N ASP A 58 1.14 1.87 5.91
CA ASP A 58 0.44 3.11 5.53
C ASP A 58 1.41 4.22 5.12
N PHE A 59 2.47 3.86 4.40
CA PHE A 59 3.48 4.81 3.99
C PHE A 59 3.00 5.60 2.76
N HIS A 60 2.78 6.90 2.92
CA HIS A 60 2.43 7.83 1.83
C HIS A 60 2.89 9.25 2.18
N PRO A 61 2.89 10.22 1.24
CA PRO A 61 3.40 11.57 1.49
C PRO A 61 2.77 12.30 2.69
N GLY A 62 1.53 11.96 3.06
CA GLY A 62 0.85 12.54 4.21
C GLY A 62 1.44 12.12 5.56
N ASN A 63 2.12 10.96 5.60
CA ASN A 63 2.79 10.42 6.79
C ASN A 63 4.30 10.71 6.79
N ILE A 64 4.73 11.78 6.10
CA ILE A 64 6.12 12.23 6.06
C ILE A 64 6.21 13.68 6.52
N LEU A 65 6.94 13.90 7.61
CA LEU A 65 7.32 15.24 8.07
C LEU A 65 8.64 15.67 7.41
N ILE A 66 8.72 16.95 7.05
CA ILE A 66 9.91 17.58 6.48
C ILE A 66 10.30 18.78 7.35
N SER A 67 11.51 18.77 7.91
CA SER A 67 12.07 19.89 8.69
C SER A 67 13.55 20.04 8.40
N ASP A 68 14.00 21.24 8.08
CA ASP A 68 15.43 21.56 7.84
C ASP A 68 16.14 20.59 6.88
N GLY A 69 15.45 20.18 5.81
CA GLY A 69 15.96 19.23 4.82
C GLY A 69 15.95 17.75 5.25
N HIS A 70 15.50 17.44 6.47
CA HIS A 70 15.37 16.08 6.97
C HIS A 70 13.94 15.57 6.81
N THR A 71 13.79 14.27 6.55
CA THR A 71 12.49 13.61 6.43
C THR A 71 12.30 12.57 7.53
N MET A 72 11.11 12.54 8.14
CA MET A 72 10.75 11.57 9.17
C MET A 72 9.40 10.93 8.82
N ALA A 73 9.32 9.60 8.91
CA ALA A 73 8.06 8.88 8.81
C ALA A 73 7.34 8.93 10.15
N ILE A 74 6.01 9.05 10.11
CA ILE A 74 5.13 9.04 11.29
C ILE A 74 3.98 8.06 11.06
N ASP A 75 3.12 7.89 12.06
CA ASP A 75 1.92 7.05 11.98
C ASP A 75 2.19 5.56 11.72
N PHE A 76 2.89 4.92 12.65
CA PHE A 76 3.22 3.49 12.61
C PHE A 76 2.09 2.59 13.16
N MET A 77 0.84 3.04 13.18
CA MET A 77 -0.28 2.24 13.71
C MET A 77 -0.57 0.98 12.88
N ASN A 78 -0.24 1.01 11.58
CA ASN A 78 -0.46 -0.10 10.64
C ASN A 78 0.78 -0.97 10.43
N VAL A 79 1.77 -0.90 11.32
CA VAL A 79 2.98 -1.72 11.24
C VAL A 79 2.65 -3.19 11.19
N CYS A 80 3.30 -3.88 10.26
CA CYS A 80 3.22 -5.33 10.11
C CYS A 80 4.57 -5.88 9.65
N HIS A 81 4.71 -7.21 9.69
CA HIS A 81 5.81 -7.90 9.03
C HIS A 81 5.33 -8.56 7.73
N GLY A 82 6.18 -8.59 6.71
CA GLY A 82 5.84 -9.16 5.42
C GLY A 82 6.95 -9.16 4.37
N ASP A 83 6.57 -9.43 3.13
CA ASP A 83 7.41 -9.16 1.97
C ASP A 83 7.49 -7.64 1.72
N PHE A 84 8.66 -7.12 1.39
CA PHE A 84 8.84 -5.68 1.16
C PHE A 84 7.99 -5.17 -0.02
N LEU A 85 7.69 -6.05 -0.99
CA LEU A 85 6.83 -5.72 -2.13
C LEU A 85 5.39 -5.40 -1.71
N TYR A 86 4.92 -5.93 -0.58
CA TYR A 86 3.62 -5.55 -0.02
C TYR A 86 3.60 -4.06 0.31
N ASP A 87 4.59 -3.56 1.05
CA ASP A 87 4.58 -2.16 1.51
C ASP A 87 4.83 -1.19 0.35
N VAL A 88 5.64 -1.61 -0.64
CA VAL A 88 5.80 -0.88 -1.90
C VAL A 88 4.46 -0.81 -2.66
N ALA A 89 3.75 -1.92 -2.78
CA ALA A 89 2.44 -1.96 -3.43
C ALA A 89 1.40 -1.10 -2.68
N ARG A 90 1.40 -1.17 -1.34
CA ARG A 90 0.52 -0.39 -0.46
C ARG A 90 0.76 1.11 -0.63
N THR A 91 2.03 1.51 -0.68
CA THR A 91 2.43 2.89 -0.98
C THR A 91 1.92 3.35 -2.35
N VAL A 92 2.11 2.53 -3.39
CA VAL A 92 1.61 2.85 -4.75
C VAL A 92 0.09 2.96 -4.77
N PHE A 93 -0.62 2.07 -4.07
CA PHE A 93 -2.07 2.14 -3.93
C PHE A 93 -2.51 3.48 -3.31
N LEU A 94 -1.91 3.86 -2.18
CA LEU A 94 -2.26 5.09 -1.46
C LEU A 94 -1.95 6.35 -2.28
N VAL A 95 -0.88 6.33 -3.08
CA VAL A 95 -0.45 7.46 -3.92
C VAL A 95 -1.23 7.57 -5.23
N GLU A 96 -1.54 6.46 -5.91
CA GLU A 96 -2.11 6.48 -7.27
C GLU A 96 -3.61 6.16 -7.29
N TYR A 97 -4.05 5.19 -6.51
CA TYR A 97 -5.37 4.56 -6.68
C TYR A 97 -6.46 5.11 -5.75
N THR A 98 -6.08 5.89 -4.73
CA THR A 98 -7.05 6.56 -3.86
C THR A 98 -7.94 7.53 -4.67
N PRO A 99 -9.25 7.62 -4.40
CA PRO A 99 -10.14 8.49 -5.14
C PRO A 99 -9.71 9.96 -5.08
N VAL A 100 -10.03 10.70 -6.15
CA VAL A 100 -9.93 12.16 -6.19
C VAL A 100 -11.36 12.70 -6.27
N SER A 101 -11.70 13.62 -5.36
CA SER A 101 -13.01 14.27 -5.34
C SER A 101 -13.38 14.85 -6.71
N ILE A 102 -14.65 14.71 -7.09
CA ILE A 102 -15.19 15.25 -8.33
C ILE A 102 -15.20 16.79 -8.36
N GLU A 103 -15.06 17.45 -7.21
CA GLU A 103 -15.10 18.91 -7.07
C GLU A 103 -13.76 19.59 -7.38
N VAL A 104 -12.69 18.81 -7.60
CA VAL A 104 -11.36 19.36 -7.93
C VAL A 104 -11.35 19.88 -9.38
N GLU A 105 -11.13 21.19 -9.55
CA GLU A 105 -11.15 21.88 -10.85
C GLU A 105 -10.26 21.19 -11.91
N ASP A 106 -9.06 20.75 -11.53
CA ASP A 106 -8.07 20.11 -12.42
C ASP A 106 -7.86 18.61 -12.13
N ARG A 107 -8.95 17.86 -11.95
CA ARG A 107 -8.93 16.42 -11.61
C ARG A 107 -8.00 15.58 -12.52
N GLU A 108 -8.03 15.81 -13.83
CA GLU A 108 -7.20 15.08 -14.79
C GLU A 108 -5.69 15.38 -14.63
N MET A 109 -5.35 16.63 -14.29
CA MET A 109 -3.96 16.99 -13.97
C MET A 109 -3.52 16.28 -12.70
N LEU A 110 -4.36 16.27 -11.67
CA LEU A 110 -4.05 15.62 -10.40
C LEU A 110 -3.89 14.10 -10.57
N LEU A 111 -4.74 13.44 -11.36
CA LEU A 111 -4.59 12.01 -11.68
C LEU A 111 -3.27 11.70 -12.40
N ARG A 112 -2.90 12.52 -13.39
CA ARG A 112 -1.59 12.41 -14.07
C ARG A 112 -0.43 12.63 -13.10
N PHE A 113 -0.55 13.58 -12.19
CA PHE A 113 0.45 13.85 -11.17
C PHE A 113 0.63 12.67 -10.21
N LYS A 114 -0.48 12.13 -9.67
CA LYS A 114 -0.48 10.93 -8.82
C LYS A 114 0.21 9.75 -9.49
N LYS A 115 -0.12 9.49 -10.76
CA LYS A 115 0.53 8.44 -11.57
C LYS A 115 2.03 8.68 -11.72
N THR A 116 2.42 9.91 -12.07
CA THR A 116 3.83 10.28 -12.25
C THR A 116 4.62 10.10 -10.96
N LEU A 117 4.05 10.48 -9.81
CA LEU A 117 4.67 10.27 -8.50
C LEU A 117 4.88 8.79 -8.19
N ALA A 118 3.88 7.95 -8.45
CA ALA A 118 3.98 6.51 -8.25
C ALA A 118 5.04 5.87 -9.18
N ASP A 119 5.10 6.28 -10.45
CA ASP A 119 6.11 5.80 -11.40
C ASP A 119 7.53 6.20 -10.97
N LEU A 120 7.75 7.45 -10.54
CA LEU A 120 9.04 7.90 -10.03
C LEU A 120 9.44 7.17 -8.75
N TYR A 121 8.48 6.94 -7.85
CA TYR A 121 8.70 6.15 -6.64
C TYR A 121 9.14 4.72 -6.98
N LEU A 122 8.45 4.04 -7.89
CA LEU A 122 8.80 2.69 -8.34
C LEU A 122 10.20 2.60 -8.97
N VAL A 123 10.57 3.58 -9.81
CA VAL A 123 11.93 3.70 -10.38
C VAL A 123 12.97 3.79 -9.27
N GLN A 124 12.75 4.65 -8.27
CA GLN A 124 13.68 4.80 -7.15
C GLN A 124 13.74 3.56 -6.26
N MET A 125 12.63 2.83 -6.11
CA MET A 125 12.59 1.56 -5.38
C MET A 125 13.18 0.39 -6.17
N ASN A 126 13.48 0.55 -7.46
CA ASN A 126 13.89 -0.51 -8.38
C ASN A 126 12.87 -1.67 -8.42
N VAL A 127 11.58 -1.32 -8.47
CA VAL A 127 10.46 -2.26 -8.52
C VAL A 127 9.59 -1.94 -9.75
N THR A 128 9.15 -2.96 -10.48
CA THR A 128 8.26 -2.79 -11.64
C THR A 128 6.80 -2.97 -11.21
N ARG A 129 5.87 -2.44 -12.02
CA ARG A 129 4.42 -2.65 -11.80
C ARG A 129 4.02 -4.13 -11.85
N GLU A 130 4.69 -4.91 -12.68
CA GLU A 130 4.47 -6.37 -12.78
C GLU A 130 4.80 -7.08 -11.46
N MET A 131 5.88 -6.68 -10.78
CA MET A 131 6.28 -7.27 -9.50
C MET A 131 5.24 -7.07 -8.38
N ILE A 132 4.44 -6.00 -8.47
CA ILE A 132 3.46 -5.63 -7.44
C ILE A 132 2.00 -5.82 -7.88
N GLN A 133 1.75 -6.32 -9.10
CA GLN A 133 0.39 -6.35 -9.66
C GLN A 133 -0.58 -7.21 -8.84
N ASP A 134 -0.12 -8.36 -8.34
CA ASP A 134 -0.95 -9.26 -7.54
C ASP A 134 -1.20 -8.68 -6.15
N TYR A 135 -0.20 -8.00 -5.57
CA TYR A 135 -0.36 -7.26 -4.32
C TYR A 135 -1.41 -6.15 -4.48
N LEU A 136 -1.33 -5.35 -5.56
CA LEU A 136 -2.29 -4.30 -5.84
C LEU A 136 -3.72 -4.84 -6.00
N ALA A 137 -3.89 -5.95 -6.73
CA ALA A 137 -5.21 -6.57 -6.92
C ALA A 137 -5.86 -6.98 -5.58
N VAL A 138 -5.06 -7.51 -4.65
CA VAL A 138 -5.53 -7.89 -3.32
C VAL A 138 -5.81 -6.65 -2.45
N ILE A 139 -4.91 -5.66 -2.46
CA ILE A 139 -5.04 -4.42 -1.68
C ILE A 139 -6.30 -3.64 -2.09
N ILE A 140 -6.62 -3.55 -3.39
CA ILE A 140 -7.81 -2.84 -3.89
C ILE A 140 -9.09 -3.42 -3.26
N VAL A 141 -9.21 -4.74 -3.18
CA VAL A 141 -10.39 -5.39 -2.58
C VAL A 141 -10.40 -5.26 -1.06
N ALA A 142 -9.23 -5.37 -0.44
CA ALA A 142 -9.07 -5.17 1.00
C ALA A 142 -9.45 -3.73 1.42
N ARG A 143 -9.07 -2.70 0.65
CA ARG A 143 -9.34 -1.30 1.00
C ARG A 143 -10.83 -1.03 1.20
N ALA A 144 -11.70 -1.63 0.40
CA ALA A 144 -13.14 -1.45 0.55
C ALA A 144 -13.70 -2.02 1.88
N GLY A 145 -13.02 -2.96 2.53
CA GLY A 145 -13.37 -3.40 3.89
C GLY A 145 -12.71 -2.57 4.98
N GLU A 146 -11.56 -1.97 4.70
CA GLU A 146 -10.80 -1.12 5.61
C GLU A 146 -11.43 0.29 5.74
N CYS A 147 -11.84 0.87 4.61
CA CYS A 147 -12.49 2.18 4.50
C CYS A 147 -13.75 2.05 3.65
N PRO A 148 -14.88 1.56 4.21
CA PRO A 148 -16.09 1.27 3.44
C PRO A 148 -16.85 2.52 2.97
N GLU A 149 -16.51 3.69 3.51
CA GLU A 149 -17.15 4.98 3.22
C GLU A 149 -16.35 5.86 2.24
N GLU A 150 -15.17 5.39 1.78
CA GLU A 150 -14.36 6.03 0.71
C GLU A 150 -14.74 5.50 -0.69
#